data_AF-A0AA43FAQ0-F1
#
_entry.id   AF-A0AA43FAQ0-F1
#
_cell.length_a   1.000
_cell.length_b   1.000
_cell.length_c   1.000
_cell.angle_alpha   90.00
_cell.angle_beta   90.00
_cell.angle_gamma   90.00
#
_symmetry.space_group_name_H-M   'P 1'
#
loop_
_entity.id
_entity.type
_entity.pdbx_description
1 polymer ?
#
loop_
_entity_poly.entity_id
_entity_poly.type
_entity_poly.pdbx_seq_one_letter_code
_entity_poly.pdbx_strand_id
1 'polypeptide(L)'
;MLSRLFGRRSKADVPNLDDLTAHLAIDLDAISSRPGEPAFMAPPDGSGPYHGFRLLPEVAVDGFVLGAITDFAQFPGLESGDAFVQAPDGSRAGLEWRMSNESYLLMMAPPTAERWGVWMAGFTEPMDSLAAALINLASIKPGLEQRWRNWHEARADGQFEVDP
;
A
#
# COMPACT_ATOMS: atom_id res chain seq x y z
N MET A 1 2.25 -29.43 -3.34
CA MET A 1 0.88 -29.96 -3.10
C MET A 1 -0.10 -28.80 -3.23
N LEU A 2 -0.28 -28.29 -4.45
CA LEU A 2 -1.19 -27.18 -4.77
C LEU A 2 -2.08 -27.64 -5.93
N SER A 3 -3.32 -27.98 -5.61
CA SER A 3 -4.35 -28.26 -6.59
C SER A 3 -5.71 -28.07 -5.96
N ARG A 4 -6.60 -27.48 -6.77
CA ARG A 4 -8.04 -27.24 -6.58
C ARG A 4 -8.39 -25.87 -6.01
N LEU A 5 -8.77 -24.96 -6.91
CA LEU A 5 -9.97 -24.11 -6.82
C LEU A 5 -10.10 -23.28 -8.10
N PHE A 6 -10.36 -23.95 -9.23
CA PHE A 6 -10.94 -23.29 -10.41
C PHE A 6 -12.21 -24.03 -10.81
N GLY A 7 -13.24 -23.86 -9.98
CA GLY A 7 -14.62 -24.08 -10.41
C GLY A 7 -15.08 -22.88 -11.22
N ARG A 8 -15.68 -23.13 -12.40
CA ARG A 8 -16.30 -22.10 -13.24
C ARG A 8 -17.28 -21.27 -12.41
N ARG A 9 -16.99 -19.98 -12.17
CA ARG A 9 -17.98 -19.04 -11.63
C ARG A 9 -18.92 -18.61 -12.76
N SER A 10 -20.23 -18.67 -12.47
CA SER A 10 -21.25 -18.12 -13.35
C SER A 10 -21.25 -16.59 -13.27
N LYS A 11 -21.84 -15.93 -14.27
CA LYS A 11 -21.89 -14.47 -14.44
C LYS A 11 -22.65 -13.71 -13.33
N ALA A 12 -23.05 -14.39 -12.25
CA ALA A 12 -23.87 -13.86 -11.14
C ALA A 12 -23.12 -13.73 -9.80
N ASP A 13 -21.84 -14.08 -9.71
CA ASP A 13 -21.03 -13.92 -8.49
C ASP A 13 -20.07 -12.72 -8.58
N VAL A 14 -20.60 -11.55 -8.93
CA VAL A 14 -19.87 -10.29 -8.66
C VAL A 14 -20.26 -9.91 -7.23
N PRO A 15 -19.34 -9.98 -6.25
CA PRO A 15 -19.64 -9.53 -4.89
C PRO A 15 -20.14 -8.09 -4.94
N ASN A 16 -21.13 -7.75 -4.10
CA ASN A 16 -21.56 -6.36 -3.97
C ASN A 16 -20.32 -5.51 -3.64
N LEU A 17 -20.17 -4.39 -4.34
CA LEU A 17 -19.03 -3.50 -4.19
C LEU A 17 -18.88 -3.07 -2.71
N ASP A 18 -20.02 -2.85 -2.05
CA ASP A 18 -20.11 -2.48 -0.63
C ASP A 18 -19.41 -3.50 0.29
N ASP A 19 -19.52 -4.80 0.02
CA ASP A 19 -18.90 -5.87 0.83
C ASP A 19 -17.38 -5.98 0.57
N LEU A 20 -16.92 -5.68 -0.64
CA LEU A 20 -15.49 -5.68 -0.98
C LEU A 20 -14.76 -4.45 -0.46
N THR A 21 -15.46 -3.32 -0.33
CA THR A 21 -14.88 -2.04 0.11
C THR A 21 -15.04 -1.78 1.59
N ALA A 22 -15.81 -2.59 2.32
CA ALA A 22 -16.18 -2.33 3.72
C ALA A 22 -14.97 -2.05 4.63
N HIS A 23 -13.81 -2.65 4.33
CA HIS A 23 -12.58 -2.51 5.11
C HIS A 23 -11.51 -1.66 4.41
N LEU A 24 -11.85 -0.95 3.33
CA LEU A 24 -10.89 -0.16 2.58
C LEU A 24 -10.87 1.31 3.02
N ALA A 25 -9.66 1.84 3.20
CA ALA A 25 -9.43 3.25 3.47
C ALA A 25 -9.46 4.06 2.16
N ILE A 26 -10.64 4.16 1.56
CA ILE A 26 -10.86 4.90 0.30
C ILE A 26 -10.69 6.40 0.53
N ASP A 27 -10.01 7.06 -0.39
CA ASP A 27 -10.00 8.52 -0.53
C ASP A 27 -11.21 8.94 -1.36
N LEU A 28 -12.20 9.57 -0.71
CA LEU A 28 -13.44 10.00 -1.35
C LEU A 28 -13.26 11.24 -2.23
N ASP A 29 -12.16 11.97 -2.05
CA ASP A 29 -11.84 13.17 -2.82
C ASP A 29 -10.96 12.83 -4.05
N ALA A 30 -10.47 11.60 -4.15
CA ALA A 30 -9.68 11.15 -5.28
C ALA A 30 -10.51 11.11 -6.58
N ILE A 31 -9.95 11.71 -7.64
CA ILE A 31 -10.61 11.77 -8.95
C ILE A 31 -10.59 10.39 -9.61
N SER A 32 -11.76 9.95 -10.07
CA SER A 32 -11.94 8.77 -10.91
C SER A 32 -12.09 9.15 -12.38
N SER A 33 -11.54 8.35 -13.29
CA SER A 33 -11.74 8.49 -14.73
C SER A 33 -13.11 8.00 -15.20
N ARG A 34 -13.84 7.25 -14.35
CA ARG A 34 -15.15 6.69 -14.66
C ARG A 34 -16.19 7.18 -13.64
N PRO A 35 -17.22 7.93 -14.08
CA PRO A 35 -18.28 8.40 -13.18
C PRO A 35 -18.94 7.25 -12.41
N GLY A 36 -19.07 7.41 -11.09
CA GLY A 36 -19.70 6.43 -10.22
C GLY A 36 -18.80 5.26 -9.78
N GLU A 37 -17.55 5.19 -10.24
CA GLU A 37 -16.57 4.21 -9.76
C GLU A 37 -15.54 4.86 -8.83
N PRO A 38 -15.19 4.23 -7.70
CA PRO A 38 -14.04 4.63 -6.88
C PRO A 38 -12.75 4.78 -7.69
N ALA A 39 -11.94 5.78 -7.33
CA ALA A 39 -10.71 6.13 -8.04
C ALA A 39 -9.66 5.00 -8.06
N PHE A 40 -9.66 4.09 -7.09
CA PHE A 40 -8.75 2.94 -7.10
C PHE A 40 -9.12 1.87 -8.13
N MET A 41 -10.38 1.84 -8.59
CA MET A 41 -10.82 0.94 -9.68
C MET A 41 -10.71 1.58 -11.06
N ALA A 42 -10.85 2.90 -11.13
CA ALA A 42 -10.77 3.67 -12.35
C ALA A 42 -9.87 4.90 -12.16
N PRO A 43 -8.56 4.71 -11.94
CA PRO A 43 -7.64 5.83 -11.85
C PRO A 43 -7.55 6.55 -13.21
N PRO A 44 -7.39 7.89 -13.24
CA PRO A 44 -6.98 8.61 -14.43
C PRO A 44 -5.64 8.12 -14.98
N ASP A 45 -5.43 8.25 -16.30
CA ASP A 45 -4.14 7.96 -16.92
C ASP A 45 -3.01 8.77 -16.26
N GLY A 46 -1.88 8.11 -16.01
CA GLY A 46 -0.73 8.72 -15.33
C GLY A 46 -0.85 8.80 -13.80
N SER A 47 -1.93 8.28 -13.21
CA SER A 47 -2.03 8.16 -11.76
C SER A 47 -0.95 7.21 -11.21
N GLY A 48 -0.32 7.61 -10.11
CA GLY A 48 0.66 6.78 -9.43
C GLY A 48 0.05 5.56 -8.76
N PRO A 49 0.89 4.61 -8.29
CA PRO A 49 0.46 3.48 -7.50
C PRO A 49 -0.41 3.91 -6.30
N TYR A 50 -1.43 3.11 -5.98
CA TYR A 50 -2.34 3.31 -4.85
C TYR A 50 -3.19 4.60 -4.93
N HIS A 51 -3.40 5.15 -6.14
CA HIS A 51 -4.40 6.19 -6.35
C HIS A 51 -5.79 5.75 -5.87
N GLY A 52 -6.51 6.65 -5.21
CA GLY A 52 -7.83 6.35 -4.62
C GLY A 52 -7.82 5.79 -3.20
N PHE A 53 -6.64 5.63 -2.58
CA PHE A 53 -6.49 5.27 -1.16
C PHE A 53 -5.97 6.45 -0.34
N ARG A 54 -6.38 6.53 0.94
CA ARG A 54 -6.04 7.64 1.82
C ARG A 54 -4.54 7.67 2.14
N LEU A 55 -3.91 8.82 1.92
CA LEU A 55 -2.69 9.21 2.62
C LEU A 55 -3.05 9.75 4.01
N LEU A 56 -2.21 9.46 4.99
CA LEU A 56 -2.37 9.89 6.37
C LEU A 56 -1.26 10.89 6.70
N PRO A 57 -1.40 12.19 6.37
CA PRO A 57 -0.36 13.19 6.60
C PRO A 57 0.04 13.35 8.07
N GLU A 58 -0.83 12.94 9.00
CA GLU A 58 -0.55 12.87 10.44
C GLU A 58 0.42 11.74 10.80
N VAL A 59 0.55 10.73 9.94
CA VAL A 59 1.44 9.58 10.09
C VAL A 59 2.64 9.77 9.16
N ALA A 60 3.44 10.77 9.49
CA ALA A 60 4.61 11.16 8.71
C ALA A 60 5.90 11.16 9.57
N VAL A 61 6.98 10.59 9.03
CA VAL A 61 8.30 10.53 9.67
C VAL A 61 9.37 10.92 8.64
N ASP A 62 10.06 12.03 8.87
CA ASP A 62 11.12 12.57 7.99
C ASP A 62 10.74 12.61 6.50
N GLY A 63 9.49 13.02 6.20
CA GLY A 63 8.96 13.14 4.83
C GLY A 63 8.43 11.83 4.23
N PHE A 64 8.56 10.69 4.91
CA PHE A 64 7.82 9.48 4.56
C PHE A 64 6.42 9.56 5.18
N VAL A 65 5.38 9.33 4.38
CA VAL A 65 3.97 9.41 4.79
C VAL A 65 3.31 8.06 4.60
N LEU A 66 2.65 7.55 5.64
CA LEU A 66 1.87 6.32 5.54
C LEU A 66 0.58 6.57 4.75
N GLY A 67 0.22 5.63 3.89
CA GLY A 67 -1.10 5.52 3.30
C GLY A 67 -1.78 4.22 3.71
N ALA A 68 -3.09 4.26 3.89
CA ALA A 68 -3.88 3.11 4.32
C ALA A 68 -4.62 2.51 3.13
N ILE A 69 -4.55 1.18 2.97
CA ILE A 69 -5.44 0.44 2.06
C ILE A 69 -6.51 -0.25 2.90
N THR A 70 -6.12 -0.92 3.97
CA THR A 70 -7.03 -1.40 5.02
C THR A 70 -7.37 -0.27 5.99
N ASP A 71 -8.66 -0.04 6.29
CA ASP A 71 -9.13 0.98 7.24
C ASP A 71 -9.00 0.50 8.69
N PHE A 72 -7.75 0.43 9.15
CA PHE A 72 -7.41 -0.02 10.49
C PHE A 72 -7.99 0.87 11.61
N ALA A 73 -8.34 2.13 11.30
CA ALA A 73 -8.91 3.06 12.27
C ALA A 73 -10.40 2.78 12.53
N GLN A 74 -11.14 2.33 11.52
CA GLN A 74 -12.53 1.91 11.67
C GLN A 74 -12.67 0.48 12.19
N PHE A 75 -11.67 -0.37 11.96
CA PHE A 75 -11.66 -1.78 12.33
C PHE A 75 -10.48 -2.08 13.27
N PRO A 76 -10.59 -1.73 14.57
CA PRO A 76 -9.52 -2.00 15.53
C PRO A 76 -9.37 -3.50 15.82
N GLY A 77 -8.18 -3.91 16.25
CA GLY A 77 -7.87 -5.31 16.59
C GLY A 77 -7.47 -6.18 15.40
N LEU A 78 -7.25 -5.59 14.22
CA LEU A 78 -6.67 -6.28 13.07
C LEU A 78 -5.20 -6.61 13.34
N GLU A 79 -4.83 -7.87 13.10
CA GLU A 79 -3.43 -8.32 13.25
C GLU A 79 -2.64 -8.22 11.94
N SER A 80 -3.30 -7.87 10.83
CA SER A 80 -2.67 -7.70 9.52
C SER A 80 -3.54 -6.85 8.59
N GLY A 81 -2.93 -6.29 7.55
CA GLY A 81 -3.63 -5.57 6.49
C GLY A 81 -2.67 -5.00 5.45
N ASP A 82 -3.24 -4.21 4.55
CA ASP A 82 -2.52 -3.57 3.46
C ASP A 82 -2.37 -2.07 3.72
N ALA A 83 -1.24 -1.53 3.29
CA ALA A 83 -0.89 -0.13 3.36
C ALA A 83 0.05 0.23 2.20
N PHE A 84 0.43 1.49 2.14
CA PHE A 84 1.53 1.94 1.28
C PHE A 84 2.29 3.04 2.02
N VAL A 85 3.45 3.40 1.50
CA VAL A 85 4.21 4.54 2.00
C VAL A 85 4.64 5.40 0.83
N GLN A 86 4.48 6.71 0.98
CA GLN A 86 4.97 7.71 0.06
C GLN A 86 6.29 8.28 0.59
N ALA A 87 7.32 8.27 -0.25
CA ALA A 87 8.61 8.86 0.03
C ALA A 87 8.60 10.39 -0.22
N PRO A 88 9.65 11.13 0.18
CA PRO A 88 9.69 12.60 0.03
C PRO A 88 9.56 13.11 -1.41
N ASP A 89 9.96 12.29 -2.40
CA ASP A 89 9.84 12.61 -3.83
C ASP A 89 8.45 12.29 -4.43
N GLY A 90 7.51 11.81 -3.60
CA GLY A 90 6.17 11.40 -4.02
C GLY A 90 6.10 9.97 -4.57
N SER A 91 7.23 9.27 -4.75
CA SER A 91 7.23 7.86 -5.14
C SER A 91 6.71 6.96 -4.04
N ARG A 92 6.14 5.80 -4.39
CA ARG A 92 5.43 4.94 -3.44
C ARG A 92 5.95 3.51 -3.44
N ALA A 93 5.79 2.84 -2.31
CA ALA A 93 5.88 1.38 -2.20
C ALA A 93 4.68 0.82 -1.45
N GLY A 94 4.32 -0.42 -1.77
CA GLY A 94 3.31 -1.15 -1.04
C GLY A 94 3.83 -1.72 0.27
N LEU A 95 2.94 -1.84 1.23
CA LEU A 95 3.20 -2.49 2.51
C LEU A 95 2.11 -3.53 2.76
N GLU A 96 2.50 -4.76 3.05
CA GLU A 96 1.63 -5.74 3.71
C GLU A 96 2.09 -5.80 5.16
N TRP A 97 1.30 -5.30 6.10
CA TRP A 97 1.70 -5.25 7.49
C TRP A 97 1.07 -6.39 8.29
N ARG A 98 1.80 -6.84 9.31
CA ARG A 98 1.27 -7.77 10.32
C ARG A 98 1.91 -7.52 11.68
N MET A 99 1.15 -7.81 12.73
CA MET A 99 1.65 -7.81 14.10
C MET A 99 2.80 -8.81 14.25
N SER A 100 3.80 -8.39 15.01
CA SER A 100 5.05 -9.10 15.20
C SER A 100 5.70 -8.69 16.52
N ASN A 101 6.58 -9.55 17.05
CA ASN A 101 7.39 -9.21 18.22
C ASN A 101 8.58 -8.29 17.90
N GLU A 102 8.89 -8.12 16.61
CA GLU A 102 9.97 -7.28 16.13
C GLU A 102 9.58 -6.54 14.85
N SER A 103 10.20 -5.37 14.64
CA SER A 103 10.05 -4.61 13.40
C SER A 103 10.98 -5.12 12.32
N TYR A 104 10.45 -5.37 11.13
CA TYR A 104 11.24 -5.81 9.97
C TYR A 104 10.61 -5.40 8.66
N LEU A 105 11.37 -5.56 7.58
CA LEU A 105 10.90 -5.45 6.20
C LEU A 105 11.41 -6.62 5.35
N LEU A 106 10.50 -7.36 4.73
CA LEU A 106 10.81 -8.43 3.77
C LEU A 106 10.27 -8.07 2.39
N MET A 107 10.99 -8.40 1.33
CA MET A 107 10.51 -8.13 -0.04
C MET A 107 9.39 -9.12 -0.41
N MET A 108 8.25 -8.59 -0.82
CA MET A 108 7.11 -9.37 -1.34
C MET A 108 7.05 -9.31 -2.87
N ALA A 109 7.29 -8.12 -3.43
CA ALA A 109 7.44 -7.93 -4.88
C ALA A 109 8.61 -6.97 -5.17
N PRO A 110 9.38 -7.23 -6.25
CA PRO A 110 10.51 -6.40 -6.60
C PRO A 110 10.07 -4.98 -7.02
N PRO A 111 10.98 -3.99 -6.94
CA PRO A 111 10.76 -2.67 -7.49
C PRO A 111 10.47 -2.67 -9.00
N THR A 112 9.76 -1.66 -9.48
CA THR A 112 9.46 -1.41 -10.89
C THR A 112 9.71 0.06 -11.24
N ALA A 113 9.46 0.46 -12.49
CA ALA A 113 9.53 1.86 -12.90
C ALA A 113 8.52 2.78 -12.15
N GLU A 114 7.49 2.24 -11.52
CA GLU A 114 6.42 3.05 -10.92
C GLU A 114 6.43 3.02 -9.39
N ARG A 115 7.00 1.96 -8.79
CA ARG A 115 7.06 1.78 -7.33
C ARG A 115 8.37 1.15 -6.90
N TRP A 116 8.84 1.51 -5.71
CA TRP A 116 10.08 0.98 -5.14
C TRP A 116 9.89 -0.35 -4.38
N GLY A 117 8.92 -1.16 -4.82
CA GLY A 117 8.65 -2.52 -4.34
C GLY A 117 7.33 -2.66 -3.56
N VAL A 118 7.07 -3.88 -3.11
CA VAL A 118 6.07 -4.19 -2.07
C VAL A 118 6.77 -4.94 -0.96
N TRP A 119 6.57 -4.50 0.27
CA TRP A 119 7.30 -4.99 1.44
C TRP A 119 6.36 -5.53 2.51
N MET A 120 6.67 -6.69 3.06
CA MET A 120 6.01 -7.15 4.27
C MET A 120 6.65 -6.45 5.48
N ALA A 121 5.84 -5.75 6.27
CA ALA A 121 6.26 -5.05 7.47
C ALA A 121 5.81 -5.80 8.73
N GLY A 122 6.76 -6.08 9.62
CA GLY A 122 6.44 -6.49 10.98
C GLY A 122 6.24 -5.26 11.85
N PHE A 123 5.12 -5.18 12.56
CA PHE A 123 4.81 -4.08 13.48
C PHE A 123 4.66 -4.56 14.92
N THR A 124 5.24 -3.82 15.85
CA THR A 124 5.20 -4.15 17.28
C THR A 124 4.03 -3.48 17.99
N GLU A 125 3.56 -2.34 17.48
CA GLU A 125 2.36 -1.68 17.98
C GLU A 125 1.13 -2.08 17.18
N PRO A 126 -0.05 -2.19 17.81
CA PRO A 126 -1.31 -2.40 17.10
C PRO A 126 -1.55 -1.31 16.04
N MET A 127 -2.00 -1.70 14.85
CA MET A 127 -2.49 -0.75 13.86
C MET A 127 -3.96 -0.44 14.16
N ASP A 128 -4.24 0.37 15.18
CA ASP A 128 -5.61 0.73 15.57
C ASP A 128 -5.82 2.25 15.77
N SER A 129 -4.74 3.01 15.66
CA SER A 129 -4.74 4.45 15.88
C SER A 129 -3.61 5.10 15.07
N LEU A 130 -3.77 6.39 14.75
CA LEU A 130 -2.73 7.15 14.04
C LEU A 130 -1.44 7.25 14.86
N ALA A 131 -1.54 7.32 16.19
CA ALA A 131 -0.38 7.36 17.08
C ALA A 131 0.44 6.07 17.02
N ALA A 132 -0.22 4.90 17.08
CA ALA A 132 0.46 3.62 16.97
C ALA A 132 1.02 3.40 15.54
N ALA A 133 0.26 3.80 14.50
CA ALA A 133 0.73 3.78 13.13
C ALA A 133 2.00 4.65 12.92
N LEU A 134 2.11 5.79 13.63
CA LEU A 134 3.30 6.64 13.59
C LEU A 134 4.52 5.96 14.22
N ILE A 135 4.34 5.28 15.36
CA ILE A 135 5.41 4.52 16.02
C ILE A 135 5.89 3.39 15.09
N ASN A 136 4.95 2.66 14.48
CA ASN A 136 5.24 1.58 13.53
C ASN A 136 5.96 2.10 12.27
N LEU A 137 5.52 3.22 11.69
CA LEU A 137 6.22 3.82 10.55
C LEU A 137 7.65 4.20 10.95
N ALA A 138 7.83 4.85 12.10
CA ALA A 138 9.14 5.25 12.59
C ALA A 138 10.08 4.05 12.79
N SER A 139 9.57 2.90 13.27
CA SER A 139 10.39 1.71 13.51
C SER A 139 10.94 1.08 12.23
N ILE A 140 10.17 1.11 11.13
CA ILE A 140 10.59 0.55 9.83
C ILE A 140 11.24 1.58 8.91
N LYS A 141 11.13 2.88 9.21
CA LYS A 141 11.61 3.98 8.36
C LYS A 141 13.07 3.84 7.91
N PRO A 142 14.05 3.47 8.76
CA PRO A 142 15.44 3.29 8.29
C PRO A 142 15.55 2.25 7.17
N GLY A 143 14.77 1.18 7.25
CA GLY A 143 14.72 0.15 6.23
C GLY A 143 14.02 0.62 4.95
N LEU A 144 12.95 1.42 5.06
CA LEU A 144 12.27 2.03 3.92
C LEU A 144 13.19 3.01 3.18
N GLU A 145 13.88 3.87 3.92
CA GLU A 145 14.81 4.85 3.36
C GLU A 145 15.93 4.19 2.54
N GLN A 146 16.49 3.09 3.04
CA GLN A 146 17.48 2.34 2.27
C GLN A 146 16.91 1.79 0.95
N ARG A 147 15.68 1.25 0.97
CA ARG A 147 15.03 0.66 -0.21
C ARG A 147 14.68 1.72 -1.25
N TRP A 148 14.16 2.85 -0.80
CA TRP A 148 13.89 4.00 -1.65
C TRP A 148 15.16 4.52 -2.32
N ARG A 149 16.27 4.70 -1.57
CA ARG A 149 17.56 5.12 -2.13
C ARG A 149 18.08 4.14 -3.19
N ASN A 150 18.08 2.84 -2.88
CA ASN A 150 18.52 1.82 -3.84
C ASN A 150 17.69 1.83 -5.13
N TRP A 151 16.38 2.03 -5.02
CA TRP A 151 15.52 2.16 -6.20
C TRP A 151 15.81 3.42 -7.00
N HIS A 152 16.03 4.55 -6.31
CA HIS A 152 16.37 5.81 -6.96
C HIS A 152 17.70 5.73 -7.72
N GLU A 153 18.70 5.04 -7.17
CA GLU A 153 19.97 4.74 -7.84
C GLU A 153 19.75 3.83 -9.06
N ALA A 154 19.03 2.72 -8.90
CA ALA A 154 18.72 1.80 -10.00
C ALA A 154 17.96 2.47 -11.16
N ARG A 155 17.10 3.45 -10.87
CA ARG A 155 16.44 4.28 -11.90
C ARG A 155 17.40 5.18 -12.63
N ALA A 156 18.31 5.84 -11.91
CA ALA A 156 19.32 6.70 -12.52
C ALA A 156 20.24 5.90 -13.45
N ASP A 157 20.46 4.62 -13.15
CA ASP A 157 21.22 3.67 -13.95
C ASP A 157 20.42 3.03 -15.11
N GLY A 158 19.15 3.41 -15.31
CA GLY A 158 18.32 2.92 -16.42
C GLY A 158 17.76 1.51 -16.25
N GLN A 159 17.82 0.91 -15.05
CA GLN A 159 17.44 -0.50 -14.83
C GLN A 159 15.93 -0.79 -14.98
N PHE A 160 15.11 0.24 -15.14
CA PHE A 160 13.65 0.12 -15.31
C PHE A 160 13.16 0.70 -16.64
N GLU A 161 14.05 1.03 -17.57
CA GLU A 161 13.65 1.35 -18.94
C GLU A 161 12.98 0.13 -19.57
N VAL A 162 11.74 0.32 -20.01
CA VAL A 162 11.04 -0.65 -20.84
C VAL A 162 11.48 -0.37 -22.27
N ASP A 163 12.01 -1.38 -22.96
CA ASP A 163 12.36 -1.30 -24.39
C ASP A 163 11.17 -0.66 -25.16
N PRO A 164 11.43 0.34 -26.04
CA PRO A 164 10.39 1.16 -26.67
C PRO A 164 9.40 0.40 -27.55
#